data_AF-A0A813EXT2-F1
#
_entry.id   AF-A0A813EXT2-F1
#
_cell.length_a   1.000
_cell.length_b   1.000
_cell.length_c   1.000
_cell.angle_alpha   90.00
_cell.angle_beta   90.00
_cell.angle_gamma   90.00
#
_symmetry.space_group_name_H-M   'P 1'
#
loop_
_entity.id
_entity.type
_entity.pdbx_description
1 polymer ?
#
loop_
_entity_poly.entity_id
_entity_poly.type
_entity_poly.pdbx_seq_one_letter_code
_entity_poly.pdbx_strand_id
1 'polypeptide(L)'
;MLGRVLGGISTSLFFATFECWMVAEHRRCGFGEELLRYMFGLMFSVQYLAAIGAGLVAQAAASVVPLTRLSASSSWHYGGYTAPFDISLACLLLAIPAIQMSWTENYGNNKAGAAGTGIAASLRAGARAMGSSWQVPILGLAVATFEGSMYCFVFNWTPALDAGGGLPPPHGLIFSSFMMACMCGSSFFGMLDSSYRPVKVLLPVILTAAAALGLTALSLARGSTSNGAVFAGFLIFEACVGAYFPCVGTVKSEVVPEEARAGVYNVYRVPLNAFVIFLLLTDISPATQFGACCCLLSVAAGAVWLLGRVEQTR
;
A
#
# COMPACT_ATOMS: atom_id res chain seq x y z
N MET A 1 8.00 18.91 -9.76
CA MET A 1 6.53 18.81 -9.62
C MET A 1 5.91 17.87 -10.65
N LEU A 2 6.19 18.05 -11.95
CA LEU A 2 5.67 17.16 -13.00
C LEU A 2 5.91 15.66 -12.74
N GLY A 3 7.14 15.27 -12.38
CA GLY A 3 7.46 13.87 -12.07
C GLY A 3 6.64 13.26 -10.92
N ARG A 4 6.26 14.06 -9.91
CA ARG A 4 5.39 13.60 -8.82
C ARG A 4 3.94 13.39 -9.28
N VAL A 5 3.44 14.30 -10.12
CA VAL A 5 2.09 14.18 -10.71
C VAL A 5 2.02 12.96 -11.62
N LEU A 6 3.00 12.78 -12.51
CA LEU A 6 3.09 11.63 -13.40
C LEU A 6 3.24 10.32 -12.62
N GLY A 7 4.04 10.31 -11.54
CA GLY A 7 4.15 9.17 -10.64
C GLY A 7 2.79 8.79 -10.02
N GLY A 8 2.03 9.77 -9.54
CA GLY A 8 0.69 9.53 -9.00
C GLY A 8 -0.28 8.95 -10.04
N ILE A 9 -0.31 9.54 -11.25
CA ILE A 9 -1.15 9.04 -12.36
C ILE A 9 -0.75 7.60 -12.74
N SER A 10 0.55 7.33 -12.86
CA SER A 10 1.06 6.00 -13.17
C SER A 10 0.65 4.96 -12.14
N THR A 11 0.76 5.27 -10.84
CA THR A 11 0.34 4.37 -9.76
C THR A 11 -1.16 4.10 -9.81
N SER A 12 -1.98 5.13 -10.06
CA SER A 12 -3.43 4.95 -10.22
C SER A 12 -3.78 4.04 -11.40
N LEU A 13 -3.10 4.21 -12.54
CA LEU A 13 -3.30 3.34 -13.70
C LEU A 13 -2.84 1.91 -13.40
N PHE A 14 -1.67 1.73 -12.80
CA PHE A 14 -1.09 0.42 -12.48
C PHE A 14 -2.04 -0.44 -11.64
N PHE A 15 -2.63 0.12 -10.58
CA PHE A 15 -3.57 -0.65 -9.74
C PHE A 15 -4.91 -0.93 -10.43
N ALA A 16 -5.42 -0.02 -11.27
CA ALA A 16 -6.76 -0.18 -11.84
C ALA A 16 -6.79 -0.97 -13.17
N THR A 17 -5.90 -0.63 -14.10
CA THR A 17 -5.98 -1.16 -15.48
C THR A 17 -5.65 -2.64 -15.57
N PHE A 18 -4.62 -3.10 -14.85
CA PHE A 18 -4.19 -4.51 -14.91
C PHE A 18 -5.21 -5.46 -14.27
N GLU A 19 -5.80 -5.07 -13.14
CA GLU A 19 -6.88 -5.85 -12.53
C GLU A 19 -8.11 -5.92 -13.44
N CYS A 20 -8.54 -4.79 -14.02
CA CYS A 20 -9.66 -4.76 -14.95
C CYS A 20 -9.41 -5.61 -16.21
N TRP A 21 -8.20 -5.54 -16.78
CA TRP A 21 -7.84 -6.35 -17.94
C TRP A 21 -7.89 -7.84 -17.61
N MET A 22 -7.32 -8.26 -16.47
CA MET A 22 -7.33 -9.66 -16.03
C MET A 22 -8.76 -10.21 -15.88
N VAL A 23 -9.67 -9.46 -15.25
CA VAL A 23 -11.08 -9.88 -15.10
C VAL A 23 -11.76 -10.00 -16.47
N ALA A 24 -11.54 -9.03 -17.35
CA ALA A 24 -12.17 -9.04 -18.67
C ALA A 24 -11.66 -10.18 -19.54
N GLU A 25 -10.36 -10.46 -19.51
CA GLU A 25 -9.73 -11.54 -20.26
C GLU A 25 -10.14 -12.91 -19.72
N HIS A 26 -10.20 -13.06 -18.39
CA HIS A 26 -10.69 -14.28 -17.74
C HIS A 26 -12.11 -14.63 -18.18
N ARG A 27 -13.00 -13.64 -18.20
CA ARG A 27 -14.37 -13.79 -18.69
C ARG A 27 -14.44 -14.07 -20.19
N ARG A 28 -13.57 -13.44 -21.00
CA ARG A 28 -13.47 -13.69 -22.45
C ARG A 28 -13.11 -15.14 -22.76
N CYS A 29 -12.20 -15.72 -21.97
CA CYS A 29 -11.77 -17.11 -22.10
C CYS A 29 -12.76 -18.12 -21.49
N GLY A 30 -13.80 -17.67 -20.79
CA GLY A 30 -14.82 -18.54 -20.21
C GLY A 30 -14.30 -19.40 -19.03
N PHE A 31 -13.25 -18.95 -18.35
CA PHE A 31 -12.69 -19.67 -17.21
C PHE A 31 -13.60 -19.57 -15.97
N GLY A 32 -13.53 -20.58 -15.09
CA GLY A 32 -14.30 -20.60 -13.84
C GLY A 32 -13.85 -19.54 -12.84
N GLU A 33 -14.76 -19.05 -12.01
CA GLU A 33 -14.51 -17.98 -11.01
C GLU A 33 -13.43 -18.37 -9.97
N GLU A 34 -13.31 -19.65 -9.62
CA GLU A 34 -12.25 -20.15 -8.72
C GLU A 34 -10.84 -19.89 -9.28
N LEU A 35 -10.67 -19.97 -10.61
CA LEU A 35 -9.38 -19.72 -11.25
C LEU A 35 -9.04 -18.21 -11.24
N LEU A 36 -10.03 -17.33 -11.27
CA LEU A 36 -9.82 -15.89 -11.15
C LEU A 36 -9.26 -15.53 -9.78
N ARG A 37 -9.83 -16.12 -8.71
CA ARG A 37 -9.33 -15.96 -7.35
C ARG A 37 -7.89 -16.46 -7.20
N TYR A 38 -7.56 -17.59 -7.82
CA TYR A 38 -6.19 -18.10 -7.86
C TYR A 38 -5.23 -17.16 -8.60
N MET A 39 -5.61 -16.62 -9.77
CA MET A 39 -4.80 -15.67 -10.54
C MET A 39 -4.50 -14.38 -9.77
N PHE A 40 -5.49 -13.81 -9.07
CA PHE A 40 -5.25 -12.66 -8.19
C PHE A 40 -4.31 -13.00 -7.03
N GLY A 41 -4.44 -14.18 -6.43
CA GLY A 41 -3.50 -14.66 -5.40
C GLY A 41 -2.07 -14.80 -5.93
N LEU A 42 -1.91 -15.33 -7.15
CA LEU A 42 -0.63 -15.45 -7.83
C LEU A 42 -0.04 -14.08 -8.16
N MET A 43 -0.85 -13.13 -8.61
CA MET A 43 -0.42 -11.75 -8.92
C MET A 43 0.27 -11.09 -7.73
N PHE A 44 -0.35 -11.13 -6.55
CA PHE A 44 0.24 -10.54 -5.34
C PHE A 44 1.48 -11.32 -4.85
N SER A 45 1.46 -12.65 -4.97
CA SER A 45 2.61 -13.49 -4.60
C SER A 45 3.84 -13.17 -5.46
N VAL A 46 3.65 -13.05 -6.78
CA VAL A 46 4.69 -12.65 -7.72
C VAL A 46 5.10 -11.20 -7.49
N GLN A 47 4.16 -10.30 -7.16
CA GLN A 47 4.47 -8.91 -6.84
C GLN A 47 5.43 -8.80 -5.65
N TYR A 48 5.18 -9.51 -4.55
CA TYR A 48 6.07 -9.48 -3.38
C TYR A 48 7.44 -10.07 -3.71
N LEU A 49 7.49 -11.20 -4.42
CA LEU A 49 8.76 -11.82 -4.82
C LEU A 49 9.58 -10.89 -5.73
N ALA A 50 8.91 -10.24 -6.69
CA ALA A 50 9.53 -9.26 -7.57
C ALA A 50 10.02 -8.03 -6.78
N ALA A 51 9.27 -7.55 -5.79
CA ALA A 51 9.66 -6.42 -4.95
C ALA A 51 10.89 -6.73 -4.07
N ILE A 52 10.97 -7.96 -3.51
CA ILE A 52 12.17 -8.45 -2.81
C ILE A 52 13.36 -8.46 -3.77
N GLY A 53 13.21 -9.05 -4.95
CA GLY A 53 14.25 -9.09 -5.98
C GLY A 53 14.70 -7.70 -6.41
N ALA A 54 13.75 -6.78 -6.61
CA ALA A 54 14.03 -5.39 -6.98
C ALA A 54 14.83 -4.67 -5.90
N GLY A 55 14.54 -4.89 -4.61
CA GLY A 55 15.32 -4.33 -3.50
C GLY A 55 16.76 -4.86 -3.47
N LEU A 56 16.96 -6.16 -3.72
CA LEU A 56 18.31 -6.76 -3.81
C LEU A 56 19.11 -6.20 -5.01
N VAL A 57 18.48 -6.11 -6.19
CA VAL A 57 19.09 -5.54 -7.39
C VAL A 57 19.40 -4.06 -7.18
N ALA A 58 18.49 -3.31 -6.55
CA ALA A 58 18.69 -1.90 -6.23
C ALA A 58 19.89 -1.70 -5.29
N GLN A 59 20.02 -2.54 -4.25
CA GLN A 59 21.19 -2.46 -3.37
C GLN A 59 22.48 -2.80 -4.12
N ALA A 60 22.48 -3.89 -4.90
CA ALA A 60 23.65 -4.29 -5.68
C ALA A 60 24.08 -3.16 -6.60
N ALA A 61 23.16 -2.61 -7.40
CA ALA A 61 23.41 -1.50 -8.31
C ALA A 61 23.94 -0.25 -7.61
N ALA A 62 23.35 0.12 -6.46
CA ALA A 62 23.79 1.27 -5.69
C ALA A 62 25.20 1.10 -5.08
N SER A 63 25.64 -0.15 -4.88
CA SER A 63 26.95 -0.47 -4.31
C SER A 63 28.09 -0.58 -5.34
N VAL A 64 27.78 -0.77 -6.63
CA VAL A 64 28.79 -0.98 -7.69
C VAL A 64 29.53 0.31 -8.05
N VAL A 65 28.79 1.40 -8.25
CA VAL A 65 29.37 2.70 -8.64
C VAL A 65 29.04 3.71 -7.54
N PRO A 66 30.03 4.34 -6.89
CA PRO A 66 29.75 5.41 -5.93
C PRO A 66 29.11 6.61 -6.63
N LEU A 67 28.30 7.37 -5.88
CA LEU A 67 27.67 8.58 -6.41
C LEU A 67 28.75 9.59 -6.84
N THR A 68 28.92 9.74 -8.15
CA THR A 68 29.98 10.53 -8.77
C THR A 68 29.38 11.64 -9.62
N ARG A 69 29.99 12.83 -9.57
CA ARG A 69 29.56 13.96 -10.41
C ARG A 69 30.17 13.82 -11.79
N LEU A 70 29.37 14.05 -12.83
CA LEU A 70 29.79 13.88 -14.23
C LEU A 70 30.88 14.89 -14.65
N SER A 71 30.81 16.11 -14.11
CA SER A 71 31.80 17.16 -14.28
C SER A 71 31.75 18.14 -13.11
N ALA A 72 32.87 18.80 -12.80
CA ALA A 72 32.98 19.76 -11.69
C ALA A 72 32.00 20.95 -11.79
N SER A 73 31.54 21.28 -13.00
CA SER A 73 30.58 22.37 -13.27
C SER A 73 29.13 21.90 -13.47
N SER A 74 28.87 20.58 -13.54
CA SER A 74 27.54 20.04 -13.81
C SER A 74 26.84 19.62 -12.53
N SER A 75 25.54 19.88 -12.42
CA SER A 75 24.67 19.38 -11.35
C SER A 75 24.23 17.91 -11.55
N TRP A 76 24.87 17.19 -12.48
CA TRP A 76 24.48 15.83 -12.87
C TRP A 76 25.34 14.82 -12.12
N HIS A 77 24.67 13.83 -11.52
CA HIS A 77 25.27 12.74 -10.76
C HIS A 77 24.91 11.41 -11.41
N TYR A 78 25.83 10.45 -11.33
CA TYR A 78 25.60 9.06 -11.73
C TYR A 78 26.08 8.11 -10.64
N GLY A 79 25.52 6.90 -10.60
CA GLY A 79 25.85 5.90 -9.59
C GLY A 79 25.17 6.16 -8.24
N GLY A 80 25.51 5.33 -7.26
CA GLY A 80 24.91 5.34 -5.92
C GLY A 80 23.38 5.20 -5.99
N TYR A 81 22.67 6.07 -5.28
CA TYR A 81 21.20 6.06 -5.19
C TYR A 81 20.47 6.35 -6.50
N THR A 82 21.17 6.81 -7.54
CA THR A 82 20.54 7.05 -8.86
C THR A 82 20.44 5.77 -9.69
N ALA A 83 21.34 4.79 -9.49
CA ALA A 83 21.41 3.58 -10.30
C ALA A 83 20.12 2.73 -10.30
N PRO A 84 19.39 2.57 -9.18
CA PRO A 84 18.10 1.86 -9.19
C PRO A 84 17.05 2.51 -10.10
N PHE A 85 17.06 3.84 -10.24
CA PHE A 85 16.14 4.55 -11.13
C PHE A 85 16.46 4.26 -12.61
N ASP A 86 17.74 4.21 -12.96
CA ASP A 86 18.19 3.88 -14.31
C ASP A 86 17.83 2.45 -14.70
N ILE A 87 18.00 1.49 -13.77
CA ILE A 87 17.58 0.10 -13.97
C ILE A 87 16.07 0.00 -14.13
N SER A 88 15.31 0.73 -13.30
CA SER A 88 13.84 0.77 -13.41
C SER A 88 13.40 1.28 -14.79
N LEU A 89 14.05 2.33 -15.31
CA LEU A 89 13.79 2.82 -16.66
C LEU A 89 14.07 1.75 -17.72
N ALA A 90 15.19 1.04 -17.63
CA ALA A 90 15.50 -0.05 -18.55
C ALA A 90 14.43 -1.16 -18.50
N CYS A 91 13.99 -1.55 -17.31
CA CYS A 91 12.91 -2.51 -17.12
C CYS A 91 11.59 -2.04 -17.76
N LEU A 92 11.23 -0.77 -17.59
CA LEU A 92 10.02 -0.19 -18.21
C LEU A 92 10.13 -0.16 -19.74
N LEU A 93 11.29 0.18 -20.29
CA LEU A 93 11.53 0.16 -21.73
C LEU A 93 11.43 -1.24 -22.32
N LEU A 94 11.77 -2.29 -21.56
CA LEU A 94 11.57 -3.69 -21.94
C LEU A 94 10.12 -4.16 -21.75
N ALA A 95 9.42 -3.62 -20.74
CA ALA A 95 8.02 -3.97 -20.48
C ALA A 95 7.08 -3.47 -21.59
N ILE A 96 7.36 -2.31 -22.19
CA ILE A 96 6.55 -1.75 -23.30
C ILE A 96 6.36 -2.75 -24.45
N PRO A 97 7.43 -3.26 -25.12
CA PRO A 97 7.28 -4.21 -26.20
C PRO A 97 6.71 -5.55 -25.72
N ALA A 98 7.07 -5.99 -24.51
CA ALA A 98 6.51 -7.23 -23.95
C ALA A 98 4.99 -7.17 -23.80
N ILE A 99 4.45 -6.06 -23.29
CA ILE A 99 3.00 -5.82 -23.19
C ILE A 99 2.39 -5.71 -24.60
N GLN A 100 2.98 -4.89 -25.48
CA GLN A 100 2.45 -4.71 -26.85
C GLN A 100 2.39 -6.01 -27.66
N MET A 101 3.31 -6.95 -27.44
CA MET A 101 3.36 -8.23 -28.15
C MET A 101 2.50 -9.31 -27.49
N SER A 102 2.33 -9.26 -26.17
CA SER A 102 1.71 -10.36 -25.41
C SER A 102 0.25 -10.09 -25.00
N TRP A 103 -0.16 -8.83 -24.91
CA TRP A 103 -1.48 -8.45 -24.40
C TRP A 103 -2.40 -8.07 -25.54
N THR A 104 -3.58 -8.70 -25.59
CA THR A 104 -4.63 -8.31 -26.53
C THR A 104 -5.33 -7.05 -26.04
N GLU A 105 -5.49 -6.09 -26.94
CA GLU A 105 -6.13 -4.81 -26.62
C GLU A 105 -7.63 -4.99 -26.35
N ASN A 106 -8.09 -4.41 -25.23
CA ASN A 106 -9.49 -4.46 -24.83
C ASN A 106 -10.07 -3.05 -24.87
N TYR A 107 -10.65 -2.70 -26.02
CA TYR A 107 -11.27 -1.39 -26.25
C TYR A 107 -12.58 -1.15 -25.47
N GLY A 108 -12.99 -2.09 -24.60
CA GLY A 108 -14.29 -2.04 -23.95
C GLY A 108 -15.44 -2.31 -24.92
N ASN A 109 -16.63 -2.55 -24.37
CA ASN A 109 -17.79 -2.88 -25.19
C ASN A 109 -18.41 -1.61 -25.80
N ASN A 110 -18.08 -1.29 -27.05
CA ASN A 110 -18.67 -0.17 -27.81
C ASN A 110 -20.20 -0.29 -28.06
N LYS A 111 -20.84 -1.38 -27.60
CA LYS A 111 -22.25 -1.71 -27.90
C LYS A 111 -23.20 -1.63 -26.70
N ALA A 112 -22.78 -1.12 -25.54
CA ALA A 112 -23.70 -0.81 -24.46
C ALA A 112 -23.95 0.70 -24.40
N GLY A 113 -25.12 1.15 -24.85
CA GLY A 113 -25.69 2.46 -24.52
C GLY A 113 -26.06 2.57 -23.04
N ALA A 114 -25.15 2.22 -22.14
CA ALA A 114 -25.32 2.33 -20.70
C ALA A 114 -24.73 3.66 -20.28
N ALA A 115 -25.58 4.53 -19.73
CA ALA A 115 -25.25 5.80 -19.12
C ALA A 115 -23.82 5.80 -18.57
N GLY A 116 -22.98 6.68 -19.12
CA GLY A 116 -21.74 7.05 -18.45
C GLY A 116 -22.11 7.48 -17.04
N THR A 117 -21.90 6.61 -16.07
CA THR A 117 -21.87 6.99 -14.66
C THR A 117 -20.61 7.82 -14.53
N GLY A 118 -20.69 9.08 -14.95
CA GLY A 118 -19.59 10.03 -14.85
C GLY A 118 -19.07 10.04 -13.42
N ILE A 119 -17.83 10.46 -13.23
CA ILE A 119 -17.17 10.51 -11.90
C ILE A 119 -18.11 11.10 -10.83
N ALA A 120 -18.91 12.11 -11.18
CA ALA A 120 -19.93 12.71 -10.32
C ALA A 120 -21.08 11.75 -9.93
N ALA A 121 -21.56 10.90 -10.84
CA ALA A 121 -22.58 9.90 -10.55
C ALA A 121 -22.04 8.80 -9.61
N SER A 122 -20.82 8.32 -9.85
CA SER A 122 -20.14 7.34 -9.00
C SER A 122 -19.83 7.90 -7.61
N LEU A 123 -19.41 9.17 -7.52
CA LEU A 123 -19.22 9.88 -6.24
C LEU A 123 -20.55 10.07 -5.50
N ARG A 124 -21.63 10.45 -6.19
CA ARG A 124 -22.97 10.56 -5.58
C ARG A 124 -23.51 9.22 -5.10
N ALA A 125 -23.30 8.15 -5.86
CA ALA A 125 -23.66 6.80 -5.45
C ALA A 125 -22.86 6.37 -4.21
N GLY A 126 -21.55 6.64 -4.19
CA GLY A 126 -20.69 6.40 -3.03
C GLY A 126 -21.12 7.20 -1.79
N ALA A 127 -21.42 8.49 -1.95
CA ALA A 127 -21.89 9.34 -0.86
C ALA A 127 -23.24 8.87 -0.31
N ARG A 128 -24.17 8.44 -1.18
CA ARG A 128 -25.45 7.86 -0.75
C ARG A 128 -25.26 6.54 -0.01
N ALA A 129 -24.34 5.68 -0.46
CA ALA A 129 -24.01 4.43 0.21
C ALA A 129 -23.31 4.63 1.57
N MET A 130 -22.55 5.71 1.76
CA MET A 130 -22.05 6.04 3.10
C MET A 130 -23.18 6.37 4.10
N GLY A 131 -24.32 6.87 3.60
CA GLY A 131 -25.50 7.15 4.41
C GLY A 131 -26.41 5.94 4.63
N SER A 132 -26.21 4.82 3.92
CA SER A 132 -27.15 3.68 3.96
C SER A 132 -26.93 2.75 5.16
N SER A 133 -25.70 2.65 5.66
CA SER A 133 -25.37 1.91 6.87
C SER A 133 -24.25 2.62 7.61
N TRP A 134 -24.35 2.68 8.93
CA TRP A 134 -23.30 3.22 9.81
C TRP A 134 -22.00 2.40 9.75
N GLN A 135 -22.04 1.15 9.30
CA GLN A 135 -20.86 0.29 9.13
C GLN A 135 -19.94 0.78 8.01
N VAL A 136 -20.50 1.32 6.93
CA VAL A 136 -19.76 1.83 5.77
C VAL A 136 -18.82 2.98 6.17
N PRO A 137 -19.29 4.10 6.77
CA PRO A 137 -18.40 5.18 7.15
C PRO A 137 -17.41 4.80 8.26
N ILE A 138 -17.75 3.88 9.17
CA ILE A 138 -16.80 3.40 10.19
C ILE A 138 -15.69 2.55 9.58
N LEU A 139 -16.02 1.68 8.63
CA LEU A 139 -15.01 0.96 7.86
C LEU A 139 -14.15 1.96 7.07
N GLY A 140 -14.76 2.97 6.46
CA GLY A 140 -14.04 4.06 5.78
C GLY A 140 -13.06 4.78 6.71
N LEU A 141 -13.46 5.05 7.95
CA LEU A 141 -12.58 5.63 8.97
C LEU A 141 -11.40 4.70 9.28
N ALA A 142 -11.65 3.42 9.55
CA ALA A 142 -10.59 2.44 9.82
C ALA A 142 -9.60 2.31 8.67
N VAL A 143 -10.10 2.32 7.44
CA VAL A 143 -9.31 2.26 6.21
C VAL A 143 -8.47 3.52 6.06
N ALA A 144 -9.09 4.69 6.19
CA ALA A 144 -8.40 5.97 6.02
C ALA A 144 -7.28 6.17 7.05
N THR A 145 -7.51 5.80 8.32
CA THR A 145 -6.51 5.98 9.38
C THR A 145 -5.40 4.93 9.32
N PHE A 146 -5.71 3.67 8.98
CA PHE A 146 -4.67 2.64 8.80
C PHE A 146 -3.82 2.92 7.57
N GLU A 147 -4.42 3.03 6.38
CA GLU A 147 -3.68 3.27 5.14
C GLU A 147 -2.97 4.63 5.19
N GLY A 148 -3.57 5.64 5.83
CA GLY A 148 -2.90 6.93 6.09
C GLY A 148 -1.63 6.80 6.94
N SER A 149 -1.64 5.94 7.96
CA SER A 149 -0.44 5.64 8.77
C SER A 149 0.64 4.90 7.96
N MET A 150 0.23 3.99 7.07
CA MET A 150 1.14 3.29 6.16
C MET A 150 1.82 4.27 5.19
N TYR A 151 1.07 5.20 4.60
CA TYR A 151 1.69 6.23 3.75
C TYR A 151 2.68 7.10 4.53
N CYS A 152 2.31 7.55 5.73
CA CYS A 152 3.22 8.30 6.59
C CYS A 152 4.51 7.50 6.89
N PHE A 153 4.39 6.20 7.17
CA PHE A 153 5.52 5.31 7.35
C PHE A 153 6.41 5.26 6.11
N VAL A 154 5.85 5.09 4.91
CA VAL A 154 6.60 5.01 3.64
C VAL A 154 7.45 6.26 3.39
N PHE A 155 7.00 7.44 3.82
CA PHE A 155 7.77 8.67 3.70
C PHE A 155 8.84 8.85 4.78
N ASN A 156 8.64 8.29 5.97
CA ASN A 156 9.45 8.60 7.14
C ASN A 156 10.39 7.47 7.60
N TRP A 157 10.28 6.25 7.06
CA TRP A 157 11.15 5.15 7.47
C TRP A 157 12.63 5.41 7.15
N THR A 158 12.93 6.00 5.99
CA THR A 158 14.30 6.36 5.58
C THR A 158 14.92 7.40 6.51
N PRO A 159 14.34 8.61 6.68
CA PRO A 159 14.92 9.60 7.58
C PRO A 159 14.98 9.13 9.04
N ALA A 160 14.09 8.22 9.46
CA ALA A 160 14.11 7.65 10.80
C ALA A 160 15.29 6.69 11.05
N LEU A 161 15.75 5.96 10.03
CA LEU A 161 16.94 5.11 10.12
C LEU A 161 18.24 5.91 9.92
N ASP A 162 18.19 6.99 9.14
CA ASP A 162 19.33 7.88 8.90
C ASP A 162 19.66 8.80 10.09
N ALA A 163 18.70 9.01 10.99
CA ALA A 163 18.86 9.88 12.17
C ALA A 163 19.99 9.45 13.14
N GLY A 164 20.53 8.23 13.00
CA GLY A 164 21.63 7.72 13.83
C GLY A 164 23.04 8.24 13.47
N GLY A 165 23.18 9.05 12.41
CA GLY A 165 24.46 9.71 12.05
C GLY A 165 25.58 8.77 11.59
N GLY A 166 25.26 7.51 11.31
CA GLY A 166 26.20 6.49 10.82
C GLY A 166 26.38 6.51 9.30
N LEU A 167 27.02 5.45 8.78
CA LEU A 167 27.05 5.20 7.34
C LEU A 167 25.61 5.03 6.82
N PRO A 168 25.30 5.50 5.60
CA PRO A 168 23.98 5.34 5.03
C PRO A 168 23.58 3.86 5.02
N PRO A 169 22.41 3.50 5.54
CA PRO A 169 22.00 2.11 5.64
C PRO A 169 21.76 1.52 4.24
N PRO A 170 21.86 0.20 4.07
CA PRO A 170 21.57 -0.46 2.80
C PRO A 170 20.06 -0.45 2.52
N HIS A 171 19.57 0.65 1.95
CA HIS A 171 18.14 0.91 1.70
C HIS A 171 17.46 -0.20 0.90
N GLY A 172 18.14 -0.79 -0.09
CA GLY A 172 17.57 -1.87 -0.90
C GLY A 172 17.38 -3.16 -0.10
N LEU A 173 18.29 -3.49 0.83
CA LEU A 173 18.13 -4.64 1.71
C LEU A 173 17.03 -4.43 2.76
N ILE A 174 16.94 -3.22 3.29
CA ILE A 174 15.87 -2.85 4.23
C ILE A 174 14.52 -2.98 3.54
N PHE A 175 14.36 -2.40 2.36
CA PHE A 175 13.13 -2.52 1.56
C PHE A 175 12.81 -3.98 1.23
N SER A 176 13.81 -4.79 0.85
CA SER A 176 13.61 -6.23 0.61
C SER A 176 13.11 -6.95 1.85
N SER A 177 13.61 -6.58 3.02
CA SER A 177 13.19 -7.15 4.31
C SER A 177 11.75 -6.74 4.66
N PHE A 178 11.35 -5.51 4.36
CA PHE A 178 9.95 -5.06 4.49
C PHE A 178 9.02 -5.84 3.58
N MET A 179 9.37 -6.01 2.31
CA MET A 179 8.56 -6.79 1.37
C MET A 179 8.46 -8.27 1.78
N MET A 180 9.53 -8.85 2.33
CA MET A 180 9.50 -10.19 2.93
C MET A 180 8.55 -10.24 4.14
N ALA A 181 8.60 -9.25 5.04
CA ALA A 181 7.69 -9.16 6.18
C ALA A 181 6.23 -9.08 5.72
N CYS A 182 5.91 -8.25 4.73
CA CYS A 182 4.59 -8.17 4.10
C CYS A 182 4.14 -9.53 3.54
N MET A 183 5.02 -10.23 2.82
CA MET A 183 4.72 -11.55 2.27
C MET A 183 4.41 -12.57 3.38
N CYS A 184 5.19 -12.58 4.46
CA CYS A 184 4.93 -13.41 5.64
C CYS A 184 3.57 -13.08 6.29
N GLY A 185 3.24 -11.80 6.44
CA GLY A 185 1.96 -11.35 6.99
C GLY A 185 0.75 -11.77 6.14
N SER A 186 0.85 -11.60 4.82
CA SER A 186 -0.20 -12.01 3.89
C SER A 186 -0.37 -13.54 3.86
N SER A 187 0.75 -14.28 3.93
CA SER A 187 0.73 -15.74 3.99
C SER A 187 0.13 -16.26 5.29
N PHE A 188 0.45 -15.62 6.42
CA PHE A 188 -0.17 -15.92 7.71
C PHE A 188 -1.69 -15.83 7.62
N PHE A 189 -2.23 -14.73 7.08
CA PHE A 189 -3.68 -14.60 6.88
C PHE A 189 -4.24 -15.67 5.94
N GLY A 190 -3.53 -16.01 4.87
CA GLY A 190 -3.93 -17.08 3.93
C GLY A 190 -3.97 -18.48 4.54
N MET A 191 -3.19 -18.73 5.61
CA MET A 191 -3.16 -19.99 6.34
C MET A 191 -4.19 -20.08 7.47
N LEU A 192 -4.84 -18.97 7.84
CA LEU A 192 -5.89 -18.99 8.86
C LEU A 192 -7.10 -19.78 8.35
N ASP A 193 -7.72 -20.55 9.25
CA ASP A 193 -8.95 -21.27 8.96
C ASP A 193 -10.06 -20.29 8.53
N SER A 194 -10.81 -20.65 7.48
CA SER A 194 -11.97 -19.90 6.99
C SER A 194 -13.04 -19.61 8.05
N SER A 195 -13.01 -20.35 9.16
CA SER A 195 -13.88 -20.17 10.33
C SER A 195 -13.57 -18.89 11.12
N TYR A 196 -12.37 -18.32 10.97
CA TYR A 196 -12.02 -17.05 11.60
C TYR A 196 -12.63 -15.87 10.84
N ARG A 197 -13.47 -15.10 11.53
CA ARG A 197 -14.03 -13.86 10.97
C ARG A 197 -12.92 -12.84 10.70
N PRO A 198 -12.80 -12.27 9.49
CA PRO A 198 -11.75 -11.31 9.14
C PRO A 198 -11.67 -10.13 10.11
N VAL A 199 -12.80 -9.55 10.53
CA VAL A 199 -12.85 -8.44 11.49
C VAL A 199 -12.12 -8.75 12.82
N LYS A 200 -12.20 -10.01 13.30
CA LYS A 200 -11.54 -10.44 14.54
C LYS A 200 -10.04 -10.63 14.38
N VAL A 201 -9.56 -10.88 13.16
CA VAL A 201 -8.14 -10.94 12.82
C VAL A 201 -7.58 -9.53 12.62
N LEU A 202 -8.37 -8.64 12.03
CA LEU A 202 -7.99 -7.26 11.75
C LEU A 202 -7.66 -6.47 13.02
N LEU A 203 -8.44 -6.64 14.09
CA LEU A 203 -8.24 -5.92 15.35
C LEU A 203 -6.84 -6.16 15.98
N PRO A 204 -6.41 -7.41 16.28
CA PRO A 204 -5.08 -7.65 16.84
C PRO A 204 -3.96 -7.20 15.89
N VAL A 205 -4.13 -7.35 14.57
CA VAL A 205 -3.15 -6.86 13.58
C VAL A 205 -2.95 -5.34 13.70
N ILE A 206 -4.04 -4.56 13.78
CA ILE A 206 -3.95 -3.10 13.93
C ILE A 206 -3.37 -2.71 15.29
N LEU A 207 -3.71 -3.42 16.37
CA LEU A 207 -3.14 -3.16 17.69
C LEU A 207 -1.64 -3.45 17.73
N THR A 208 -1.19 -4.54 17.10
CA THR A 208 0.24 -4.86 16.97
C THR A 208 0.96 -3.79 16.14
N ALA A 209 0.36 -3.32 15.04
CA ALA A 209 0.90 -2.21 14.25
C ALA A 209 1.02 -0.92 15.08
N ALA A 210 -0.01 -0.58 15.87
CA ALA A 210 -0.02 0.59 16.74
C ALA A 210 1.10 0.51 17.79
N ALA A 211 1.24 -0.65 18.44
CA ALA A 211 2.29 -0.89 19.42
C ALA A 211 3.69 -0.79 18.79
N ALA A 212 3.90 -1.35 17.59
CA ALA A 212 5.18 -1.30 16.90
C ALA A 212 5.61 0.14 16.55
N LEU A 213 4.71 0.94 15.96
CA LEU A 213 5.01 2.34 15.65
C LEU A 213 5.06 3.22 16.91
N GLY A 214 4.26 2.93 17.93
CA GLY A 214 4.29 3.62 19.22
C GLY A 214 5.61 3.41 19.95
N LEU A 215 6.11 2.18 20.01
CA LEU A 215 7.43 1.87 20.56
C LEU A 215 8.54 2.55 19.74
N THR A 216 8.43 2.55 18.41
CA THR A 216 9.38 3.25 17.54
C THR A 216 9.40 4.75 17.80
N ALA A 217 8.24 5.38 17.92
CA ALA A 217 8.10 6.79 18.26
C ALA A 217 8.76 7.11 19.61
N LEU A 218 8.54 6.27 20.62
CA LEU A 218 9.15 6.42 21.94
C LEU A 218 10.68 6.23 21.91
N SER A 219 11.18 5.25 21.16
CA SER A 219 12.62 5.03 20.99
C SER A 219 13.31 6.23 20.34
N LEU A 220 12.70 6.79 19.28
CA LEU A 220 13.20 7.99 18.60
C LEU A 220 13.13 9.23 19.50
N ALA A 221 12.03 9.44 20.23
CA ALA A 221 11.86 10.58 21.13
C ALA A 221 12.86 10.60 22.30
N ARG A 222 13.27 9.42 22.78
CA ARG A 222 14.20 9.28 23.91
C ARG A 222 15.68 9.40 23.51
N GLY A 223 15.99 9.50 22.21
CA GLY A 223 17.37 9.51 21.71
C GLY A 223 18.15 8.21 21.98
N SER A 224 17.49 7.16 22.48
CA SER A 224 18.06 5.80 22.58
C SER A 224 17.87 5.08 21.26
N THR A 225 18.57 5.56 20.22
CA THR A 225 18.53 5.02 18.86
C THR A 225 19.32 3.73 18.76
N SER A 226 18.80 2.65 19.36
CA SER A 226 19.13 1.32 18.84
C SER A 226 18.47 1.19 17.47
N ASN A 227 19.22 1.41 16.40
CA ASN A 227 18.74 1.25 15.02
C ASN A 227 18.08 -0.13 14.81
N GLY A 228 18.52 -1.15 15.55
CA GLY A 228 17.90 -2.48 15.54
C GLY A 228 16.47 -2.50 16.10
N ALA A 229 16.17 -1.73 17.15
CA ALA A 229 14.82 -1.68 17.72
C ALA A 229 13.83 -0.96 16.79
N VAL A 230 14.26 0.16 16.19
CA VAL A 230 13.48 0.90 15.18
C VAL A 230 13.21 0.01 13.97
N PHE A 231 14.25 -0.66 13.45
CA PHE A 231 14.12 -1.57 12.32
C PHE A 231 13.21 -2.77 12.63
N ALA A 232 13.31 -3.36 13.82
CA ALA A 232 12.41 -4.43 14.26
C ALA A 232 10.95 -3.95 14.34
N GLY A 233 10.71 -2.73 14.85
CA GLY A 233 9.39 -2.11 14.85
C GLY A 233 8.82 -1.95 13.44
N PHE A 234 9.65 -1.54 12.48
CA PHE A 234 9.27 -1.42 11.07
C PHE A 234 8.96 -2.77 10.42
N LEU A 235 9.74 -3.82 10.71
CA LEU A 235 9.44 -5.18 10.23
C LEU A 235 8.12 -5.72 10.78
N ILE A 236 7.84 -5.51 12.06
CA ILE A 236 6.56 -5.90 12.66
C ILE A 236 5.40 -5.13 12.02
N PHE A 237 5.57 -3.82 11.80
CA PHE A 237 4.57 -2.99 11.14
C PHE A 237 4.28 -3.49 9.71
N GLU A 238 5.32 -3.77 8.92
CA GLU A 238 5.17 -4.28 7.55
C GLU A 238 4.53 -5.67 7.51
N ALA A 239 4.85 -6.55 8.46
CA ALA A 239 4.12 -7.81 8.60
C ALA A 239 2.63 -7.59 8.89
N CYS A 240 2.29 -6.58 9.69
CA CYS A 240 0.89 -6.20 9.92
C CYS A 240 0.23 -5.63 8.66
N VAL A 241 0.93 -4.81 7.87
CA VAL A 241 0.46 -4.29 6.57
C VAL A 241 0.17 -5.46 5.60
N GLY A 242 1.06 -6.44 5.54
CA GLY A 242 0.87 -7.65 4.75
C GLY A 242 -0.38 -8.45 5.13
N ALA A 243 -0.66 -8.60 6.43
CA ALA A 243 -1.88 -9.26 6.92
C ALA A 243 -3.13 -8.39 6.73
N TYR A 244 -2.98 -7.07 6.77
CA TYR A 244 -4.08 -6.10 6.68
C TYR A 244 -4.77 -6.13 5.32
N PHE A 245 -4.03 -6.10 4.21
CA PHE A 245 -4.62 -5.99 2.87
C PHE A 245 -5.63 -7.10 2.52
N PRO A 246 -5.31 -8.40 2.67
CA PRO A 246 -6.28 -9.45 2.38
C PRO A 246 -7.45 -9.43 3.38
N CYS A 247 -7.18 -9.12 4.64
CA CYS A 247 -8.20 -9.08 5.69
C CYS A 247 -9.21 -7.95 5.49
N VAL A 248 -8.74 -6.73 5.29
CA VAL A 248 -9.60 -5.56 5.03
C VAL A 248 -10.31 -5.68 3.68
N GLY A 249 -9.70 -6.35 2.70
CA GLY A 249 -10.35 -6.67 1.42
C GLY A 249 -11.63 -7.47 1.61
N THR A 250 -11.60 -8.52 2.43
CA THR A 250 -12.77 -9.32 2.77
C THR A 250 -13.83 -8.50 3.52
N VAL A 251 -13.44 -7.76 4.56
CA VAL A 251 -14.37 -6.89 5.32
C VAL A 251 -15.01 -5.82 4.42
N LYS A 252 -14.23 -5.21 3.52
CA LYS A 252 -14.72 -4.24 2.53
C LYS A 252 -15.73 -4.87 1.57
N SER A 253 -15.60 -6.17 1.25
CA SER A 253 -16.55 -6.86 0.38
C SER A 253 -17.86 -7.21 1.08
N GLU A 254 -17.82 -7.48 2.38
CA GLU A 254 -18.99 -7.82 3.22
C GLU A 254 -19.82 -6.58 3.59
N VAL A 255 -19.15 -5.47 3.92
CA VAL A 255 -19.81 -4.25 4.42
C VAL A 255 -20.27 -3.32 3.29
N VAL A 256 -19.54 -3.27 2.17
CA VAL A 256 -19.81 -2.30 1.10
C VAL A 256 -20.62 -2.96 -0.02
N PRO A 257 -21.83 -2.45 -0.34
CA PRO A 257 -22.66 -2.96 -1.43
C PRO A 257 -21.90 -2.98 -2.76
N GLU A 258 -22.08 -4.03 -3.53
CA GLU A 258 -21.34 -4.27 -4.77
C GLU A 258 -21.54 -3.14 -5.79
N GLU A 259 -22.76 -2.60 -5.88
CA GLU A 259 -23.16 -1.57 -6.84
C GLU A 259 -22.51 -0.20 -6.56
N ALA A 260 -22.14 0.05 -5.30
CA ALA A 260 -21.56 1.32 -4.85
C ALA A 260 -20.07 1.23 -4.52
N ARG A 261 -19.45 0.04 -4.65
CA ARG A 261 -18.10 -0.27 -4.16
C ARG A 261 -17.03 0.70 -4.69
N ALA A 262 -17.00 0.90 -6.01
CA ALA A 262 -16.07 1.83 -6.65
C ALA A 262 -16.25 3.28 -6.17
N GLY A 263 -17.51 3.73 -6.00
CA GLY A 263 -17.83 5.06 -5.48
C GLY A 263 -17.37 5.24 -4.04
N VAL A 264 -17.68 4.28 -3.17
CA VAL A 264 -17.32 4.29 -1.74
C VAL A 264 -15.80 4.27 -1.55
N TYR A 265 -15.06 3.43 -2.29
CA TYR A 265 -13.60 3.37 -2.17
C TYR A 265 -12.92 4.67 -2.62
N ASN A 266 -13.44 5.34 -3.64
CA ASN A 266 -12.96 6.67 -4.03
C ASN A 266 -13.23 7.71 -2.93
N VAL A 267 -14.39 7.65 -2.27
CA VAL A 267 -14.70 8.53 -1.14
C VAL A 267 -13.77 8.27 0.05
N TYR A 268 -13.42 7.01 0.37
CA TYR A 268 -12.47 6.68 1.44
C TYR A 268 -11.08 7.27 1.21
N ARG A 269 -10.65 7.40 -0.06
CA ARG A 269 -9.34 7.98 -0.41
C ARG A 269 -9.25 9.47 -0.16
N VAL A 270 -10.36 10.21 -0.17
CA VAL A 270 -10.36 11.67 0.02
C VAL A 270 -9.81 12.08 1.41
N PRO A 271 -10.38 11.63 2.54
CA PRO A 271 -9.87 12.00 3.87
C PRO A 271 -8.46 11.43 4.12
N LEU A 272 -8.17 10.23 3.61
CA LEU A 272 -6.85 9.62 3.67
C LEU A 272 -5.80 10.51 3.01
N ASN A 273 -6.01 10.89 1.74
CA ASN A 273 -5.06 11.69 0.99
C ASN A 273 -4.91 13.10 1.59
N ALA A 274 -6.00 13.71 2.04
CA ALA A 274 -5.95 15.01 2.71
C ALA A 274 -5.07 14.97 3.96
N PHE A 275 -5.20 13.92 4.77
CA PHE A 275 -4.38 13.72 5.96
C PHE A 275 -2.90 13.48 5.64
N VAL A 276 -2.61 12.63 4.65
CA VAL A 276 -1.22 12.39 4.20
C VAL A 276 -0.58 13.68 3.70
N ILE A 277 -1.30 14.48 2.90
CA ILE A 277 -0.82 15.79 2.44
C ILE A 277 -0.54 16.70 3.63
N PHE A 278 -1.42 16.77 4.63
CA PHE A 278 -1.20 17.59 5.82
C PHE A 278 0.07 17.17 6.58
N LEU A 279 0.29 15.87 6.81
CA LEU A 279 1.50 15.38 7.47
C LEU A 279 2.78 15.66 6.68
N LEU A 280 2.71 15.59 5.35
CA LEU A 280 3.86 15.85 4.48
C LEU A 280 4.20 17.34 4.31
N LEU A 281 3.20 18.21 4.42
CA LEU A 281 3.40 19.65 4.34
C LEU A 281 3.87 20.25 5.67
N THR A 282 3.70 19.52 6.77
CA THR A 282 4.13 19.99 8.08
C THR A 282 5.52 19.44 8.38
N ASP A 283 6.48 20.33 8.66
CA ASP A 283 7.85 19.95 9.03
C ASP A 283 7.89 19.45 10.48
N ILE A 284 7.50 18.18 10.67
CA ILE A 284 7.35 17.52 11.96
C ILE A 284 8.47 16.49 12.12
N SER A 285 9.00 16.33 13.33
CA SER A 285 10.00 15.29 13.62
C SER A 285 9.46 13.87 13.34
N PRO A 286 10.31 12.93 12.87
CA PRO A 286 9.90 11.53 12.66
C PRO A 286 9.28 10.88 13.91
N ALA A 287 9.78 11.19 15.11
CA ALA A 287 9.22 10.70 16.37
C ALA A 287 7.75 11.10 16.55
N THR A 288 7.42 12.37 16.30
CA THR A 288 6.05 12.88 16.40
C THR A 288 5.16 12.32 15.29
N GLN A 289 5.68 12.12 14.07
CA GLN A 289 4.94 11.50 12.96
C GLN A 289 4.58 10.04 13.26
N PHE A 290 5.49 9.24 13.80
CA PHE A 290 5.16 7.87 14.23
C PHE A 290 4.22 7.85 15.44
N GLY A 291 4.34 8.82 16.35
CA GLY A 291 3.36 9.02 17.43
C GLY A 291 1.95 9.28 16.89
N ALA A 292 1.82 10.17 15.89
CA ALA A 292 0.57 10.42 15.20
C ALA A 292 0.04 9.15 14.51
N CYS A 293 0.91 8.36 13.88
CA CYS A 293 0.52 7.06 13.29
C CYS A 293 -0.04 6.09 14.34
N CYS A 294 0.57 6.01 15.52
CA CYS A 294 0.06 5.21 16.63
C CYS A 294 -1.35 5.66 17.06
N CYS A 295 -1.60 6.98 17.14
CA CYS A 295 -2.94 7.51 17.43
C CYS A 295 -3.96 7.13 16.34
N LEU A 296 -3.60 7.26 15.05
CA LEU A 296 -4.47 6.87 13.94
C LEU A 296 -4.79 5.37 13.95
N LEU A 297 -3.78 4.54 14.20
CA LEU A 297 -3.96 3.09 14.31
C LEU A 297 -4.84 2.72 15.51
N SER A 298 -4.75 3.48 16.61
CA SER A 298 -5.66 3.33 17.75
C SER A 298 -7.11 3.68 17.38
N VAL A 299 -7.31 4.73 16.57
CA VAL A 299 -8.63 5.06 16.00
C VAL A 299 -9.11 3.95 15.06
N ALA A 300 -8.23 3.40 14.23
CA ALA A 300 -8.55 2.27 13.35
C ALA A 300 -8.99 1.04 14.16
N ALA A 301 -8.27 0.72 15.24
CA ALA A 301 -8.61 -0.38 16.14
C ALA A 301 -9.97 -0.16 16.80
N GLY A 302 -10.26 1.06 17.28
CA GLY A 302 -11.57 1.41 17.83
C GLY A 302 -12.71 1.24 16.81
N ALA A 303 -12.50 1.69 15.56
CA ALA A 303 -13.46 1.54 14.47
C ALA A 303 -13.71 0.05 14.12
N VAL A 304 -12.65 -0.75 14.00
CA VAL A 304 -12.77 -2.20 13.73
C VAL A 304 -13.43 -2.94 14.89
N TRP A 305 -13.14 -2.56 16.13
CA TRP A 305 -13.79 -3.12 17.31
C TRP A 305 -15.30 -2.82 17.35
N LEU A 306 -15.71 -1.60 16.96
CA LEU A 306 -17.13 -1.26 16.82
C LEU A 306 -17.83 -2.11 15.76
N LEU A 307 -17.17 -2.34 14.62
CA LEU A 307 -17.69 -3.23 13.57
C LEU A 307 -17.88 -4.66 14.10
N GLY A 308 -16.88 -5.19 14.82
CA GLY A 308 -16.91 -6.56 15.34
C GLY A 308 -17.98 -6.81 16.40
N ARG A 309 -18.44 -5.78 17.14
CA ARG A 309 -19.50 -5.91 18.15
C ARG A 309 -20.88 -6.13 17.55
N VAL A 310 -21.21 -5.42 16.47
CA VAL A 310 -22.57 -5.45 15.91
C VAL A 310 -22.84 -6.75 15.14
N GLU A 311 -21.80 -7.40 14.67
CA GLU A 311 -21.87 -8.69 14.00
C GLU A 311 -22.05 -9.88 14.94
N GLN A 312 -21.96 -9.66 16.27
CA GLN A 312 -22.31 -10.66 17.29
C GLN A 312 -23.79 -10.64 17.67
N THR A 313 -24.51 -9.57 17.32
CA THR A 313 -25.95 -9.41 17.59
C THR A 313 -26.85 -9.81 16.41
N ARG A 314 -26.26 -10.30 15.31
CA ARG A 314 -26.93 -10.99 14.21
C ARG A 314 -26.60 -12.48 14.26
#